data_AF-A0A1M7I9A7-F1
#
_entry.id   AF-A0A1M7I9A7-F1
#
_cell.length_a   1.000
_cell.length_b   1.000
_cell.length_c   1.000
_cell.angle_alpha   90.00
_cell.angle_beta   90.00
_cell.angle_gamma   90.00
#
_symmetry.space_group_name_H-M   'P 1'
#
loop_
_entity.id
_entity.type
_entity.pdbx_description
1 polymer ?
#
loop_
_entity_poly.entity_id
_entity_poly.type
_entity_poly.pdbx_seq_one_letter_code
_entity_poly.pdbx_strand_id
1 'polypeptide(L)'
;MRPLLRPALALIAAAAALPAAVLPVPEARAALLAAPAETALVRGWTAVAGMSGPEVVQLARHLPVETDPAGDKPWCDAAPVVQSALSAEFEEAMVARRADGTQLWGSDTMGTWTVLLERADATQCVIASGIGYRDGVDPGALYARVGLG
;
A
#
# COMPACT_ATOMS: atom_id res chain seq x y z
N MET A 1 72.78 23.01 8.47
CA MET A 1 72.53 23.82 9.68
C MET A 1 71.35 24.76 9.38
N ARG A 2 70.23 24.65 10.10
CA ARG A 2 69.18 25.70 10.19
C ARG A 2 69.80 26.93 10.88
N PRO A 3 69.44 28.20 10.60
CA PRO A 3 68.07 28.75 10.74
C PRO A 3 67.76 29.81 9.64
N LEU A 4 66.62 30.49 9.49
CA LEU A 4 65.93 31.40 10.40
C LEU A 4 64.52 31.70 9.86
N LEU A 5 63.60 31.91 10.80
CA LEU A 5 62.20 32.22 10.60
C LEU A 5 61.97 33.73 10.79
N ARG A 6 61.46 34.41 9.73
CA ARG A 6 60.55 35.60 9.72
C ARG A 6 61.06 36.92 10.37
N PRO A 7 60.48 38.13 10.13
CA PRO A 7 59.10 38.44 9.68
C PRO A 7 58.90 39.67 8.74
N ALA A 8 57.62 39.88 8.37
CA ALA A 8 56.92 41.17 8.13
C ALA A 8 57.41 42.07 6.95
N LEU A 9 56.60 42.76 6.16
CA LEU A 9 55.17 43.04 6.10
C LEU A 9 54.97 43.66 4.70
N ALA A 10 53.94 43.30 3.94
CA ALA A 10 53.36 44.22 2.96
C ALA A 10 51.94 43.78 2.63
N LEU A 11 51.00 44.49 3.26
CA LEU A 11 49.59 44.53 2.94
C LEU A 11 49.41 44.83 1.45
N ILE A 12 48.63 44.00 0.75
CA ILE A 12 47.83 44.47 -0.38
C ILE A 12 46.44 43.87 -0.19
N ALA A 13 45.55 44.69 0.35
CA ALA A 13 44.12 44.45 0.31
C ALA A 13 43.66 44.64 -1.14
N ALA A 14 43.29 43.55 -1.81
CA ALA A 14 42.51 43.60 -3.04
C ALA A 14 41.12 43.06 -2.71
N ALA A 15 40.22 43.97 -2.32
CA ALA A 15 38.80 43.67 -2.24
C ALA A 15 38.27 43.50 -3.67
N ALA A 16 38.24 42.27 -4.15
CA ALA A 16 37.53 41.93 -5.38
C ALA A 16 36.03 41.92 -5.08
N ALA A 17 35.35 43.01 -5.44
CA ALA A 17 33.90 43.05 -5.47
C ALA A 17 33.41 42.11 -6.58
N LEU A 18 32.97 40.92 -6.20
CA LEU A 18 32.27 39.99 -7.09
C LEU A 18 30.87 40.56 -7.37
N PRO A 19 30.48 40.79 -8.62
CA PRO A 19 29.09 41.12 -8.92
C PRO A 19 28.24 39.87 -8.63
N ALA A 20 27.32 39.99 -7.67
CA ALA A 20 26.28 39.00 -7.44
C ALA A 20 25.34 39.01 -8.66
N ALA A 21 25.61 38.14 -9.62
CA ALA A 21 24.69 37.87 -10.72
C ALA A 21 23.46 37.16 -10.12
N VAL A 22 22.40 37.92 -9.87
CA VAL A 22 21.09 37.37 -9.51
C VAL A 22 20.52 36.73 -10.77
N LEU A 23 20.74 35.43 -10.93
CA LEU A 23 20.13 34.65 -11.99
C LEU A 23 18.63 34.52 -11.69
N PRO A 24 17.73 34.85 -12.63
CA PRO A 24 16.31 34.56 -12.46
C PRO A 24 16.16 33.03 -12.41
N VAL A 25 15.76 32.50 -11.27
CA VAL A 25 15.37 31.09 -11.16
C VAL A 25 14.05 30.96 -11.93
N PRO A 26 14.00 30.20 -13.04
CA PRO A 26 12.72 29.93 -13.68
C PRO A 26 11.87 29.16 -12.66
N GLU A 27 10.72 29.73 -12.33
CA GLU A 27 9.75 29.11 -11.45
C GLU A 27 9.27 27.83 -12.14
N ALA A 28 9.80 26.69 -11.69
CA ALA A 28 9.42 25.38 -12.19
C ALA A 28 7.98 25.09 -11.73
N ARG A 29 7.01 25.61 -12.47
CA ARG A 29 5.61 25.23 -12.32
C ARG A 29 5.45 23.85 -12.91
N ALA A 30 5.47 22.84 -12.05
CA ALA A 30 4.97 21.52 -12.41
C ALA A 30 3.49 21.68 -12.79
N ALA A 31 3.21 21.70 -14.09
CA ALA A 31 1.87 21.50 -14.58
C ALA A 31 1.53 20.04 -14.27
N LEU A 32 0.91 19.81 -13.11
CA LEU A 32 0.25 18.54 -12.84
C LEU A 32 -0.93 18.49 -13.81
N LEU A 33 -0.69 17.94 -15.00
CA LEU A 33 -1.76 17.45 -15.84
C LEU A 33 -2.47 16.43 -14.94
N ALA A 34 -3.61 16.81 -14.39
CA ALA A 34 -4.55 15.84 -13.87
C ALA A 34 -4.85 14.94 -15.07
N ALA A 35 -4.22 13.76 -15.09
CA ALA A 35 -4.72 12.69 -15.92
C ALA A 35 -6.23 12.63 -15.66
N PRO A 36 -7.07 12.39 -16.69
CA PRO A 36 -8.46 12.03 -16.41
C PRO A 36 -8.39 10.96 -15.34
N ALA A 37 -9.28 11.00 -14.34
CA ALA A 37 -9.29 10.02 -13.26
C ALA A 37 -9.35 8.61 -13.87
N GLU A 38 -8.18 8.07 -14.20
CA GLU A 38 -7.94 6.69 -14.49
C GLU A 38 -8.41 6.07 -13.20
N THR A 39 -9.56 5.43 -13.27
CA THR A 39 -10.04 4.51 -12.25
C THR A 39 -8.80 3.84 -11.67
N ALA A 40 -8.41 4.22 -10.45
CA ALA A 40 -7.11 3.85 -9.88
C ALA A 40 -6.90 2.38 -10.18
N LEU A 41 -5.84 2.06 -10.94
CA LEU A 41 -5.74 0.77 -11.61
C LEU A 41 -5.88 -0.32 -10.54
N VAL A 42 -7.03 -0.99 -10.54
CA VAL A 42 -7.36 -1.97 -9.51
C VAL A 42 -6.31 -3.07 -9.57
N ARG A 43 -5.64 -3.30 -8.45
CA ARG A 43 -4.66 -4.38 -8.29
C ARG A 43 -5.07 -5.24 -7.10
N GLY A 44 -4.72 -6.51 -7.16
CA GLY A 44 -4.97 -7.46 -6.10
C GLY A 44 -4.00 -8.61 -6.16
N TRP A 45 -3.79 -9.22 -5.00
CA TRP A 45 -2.92 -10.37 -4.81
C TRP A 45 -3.62 -11.35 -3.87
N THR A 46 -3.42 -12.64 -4.13
CA THR A 46 -3.82 -13.68 -3.19
C THR A 46 -2.89 -13.64 -1.97
N ALA A 47 -3.36 -14.15 -0.83
CA ALA A 47 -2.57 -14.24 0.40
C ALA A 47 -1.36 -15.17 0.28
N VAL A 48 -1.24 -15.94 -0.82
CA VAL A 48 -0.10 -16.82 -1.08
C VAL A 48 0.44 -16.55 -2.49
N ALA A 49 1.70 -16.12 -2.55
CA ALA A 49 2.36 -15.83 -3.81
C ALA A 49 2.39 -17.07 -4.72
N GLY A 50 1.97 -16.88 -5.98
CA GLY A 50 1.97 -17.94 -7.00
C GLY A 50 0.76 -18.88 -6.96
N MET A 51 -0.15 -18.75 -5.98
CA MET A 51 -1.41 -19.51 -5.94
C MET A 51 -2.57 -18.68 -6.49
N SER A 52 -3.47 -19.33 -7.23
CA SER A 52 -4.75 -18.77 -7.65
C SER A 52 -5.73 -18.64 -6.48
N GLY A 53 -6.76 -17.78 -6.61
CA GLY A 53 -7.79 -17.62 -5.61
C GLY A 53 -8.46 -18.94 -5.19
N PRO A 54 -8.91 -19.78 -6.13
CA PRO A 54 -9.50 -21.08 -5.79
C PRO A 54 -8.54 -21.98 -4.99
N GLU A 55 -7.24 -22.00 -5.32
CA GLU A 55 -6.25 -22.77 -4.57
C GLU A 55 -6.07 -22.22 -3.14
N VAL A 56 -6.01 -20.90 -2.97
CA VAL A 56 -5.93 -20.27 -1.64
C VAL A 56 -7.19 -20.51 -0.82
N VAL A 57 -8.38 -20.52 -1.45
CA VAL A 57 -9.64 -20.90 -0.78
C VAL A 57 -9.55 -22.33 -0.25
N GLN A 58 -9.07 -23.29 -1.04
CA GLN A 58 -8.91 -24.67 -0.57
C GLN A 58 -7.90 -24.78 0.57
N LEU A 59 -6.78 -24.08 0.49
CA LEU A 59 -5.79 -24.02 1.57
C LEU A 59 -6.39 -23.45 2.86
N ALA A 60 -7.05 -22.29 2.80
CA ALA A 60 -7.59 -21.57 3.95
C ALA A 60 -8.64 -22.39 4.73
N ARG A 61 -9.38 -23.29 4.05
CA ARG A 61 -10.34 -24.20 4.70
C ARG A 61 -9.69 -25.17 5.69
N HIS A 62 -8.39 -25.37 5.63
CA HIS A 62 -7.68 -26.42 6.39
C HIS A 62 -6.60 -25.86 7.31
N LEU A 63 -6.34 -24.55 7.25
CA LEU A 63 -5.36 -23.90 8.12
C LEU A 63 -5.86 -23.85 9.57
N PRO A 64 -4.97 -24.00 10.56
CA PRO A 64 -5.31 -23.70 11.94
C PRO A 64 -5.64 -22.21 12.08
N VAL A 65 -6.29 -21.86 13.19
CA VAL A 65 -6.34 -20.46 13.63
C VAL A 65 -4.91 -20.00 13.96
N GLU A 66 -4.51 -18.86 13.43
CA GLU A 66 -3.21 -18.21 13.64
C GLU A 66 -3.48 -16.75 13.98
N THR A 67 -2.97 -16.31 15.14
CA THR A 67 -3.16 -14.91 15.59
C THR A 67 -2.11 -13.96 15.01
N ASP A 68 -1.07 -14.49 14.36
CA ASP A 68 -0.05 -13.68 13.67
C ASP A 68 -0.41 -13.48 12.19
N PRO A 69 -0.71 -12.24 11.76
CA PRO A 69 -1.03 -11.93 10.38
C PRO A 69 0.20 -11.88 9.45
N ALA A 70 1.44 -11.94 9.96
CA ALA A 70 2.66 -11.69 9.19
C ALA A 70 3.22 -12.89 8.40
N GLY A 71 2.39 -13.88 8.06
CA GLY A 71 2.82 -15.11 7.41
C GLY A 71 2.60 -15.17 5.89
N ASP A 72 3.29 -16.10 5.22
CA ASP A 72 3.09 -16.44 3.79
C ASP A 72 1.84 -17.30 3.54
N LYS A 73 0.84 -17.19 4.41
CA LYS A 73 -0.40 -17.96 4.39
C LYS A 73 -1.59 -17.05 4.71
N PRO A 74 -2.81 -17.44 4.32
CA PRO A 74 -4.01 -16.77 4.79
C PRO A 74 -4.00 -16.61 6.31
N TRP A 75 -4.19 -15.38 6.77
CA TRP A 75 -4.40 -15.12 8.19
C TRP A 75 -5.81 -15.55 8.56
N CYS A 76 -5.93 -16.55 9.43
CA CYS A 76 -7.21 -17.12 9.86
C CYS A 76 -7.40 -16.92 11.36
N ASP A 77 -8.42 -16.16 11.76
CA ASP A 77 -8.74 -15.91 13.17
C ASP A 77 -10.26 -15.92 13.41
N ALA A 78 -10.69 -15.78 14.66
CA ALA A 78 -12.08 -15.60 15.00
C ALA A 78 -12.68 -14.44 14.19
N ALA A 79 -13.87 -14.67 13.61
CA ALA A 79 -14.55 -13.69 12.76
C ALA A 79 -14.60 -12.25 13.35
N PRO A 80 -14.94 -12.03 14.63
CA PRO A 80 -14.96 -10.67 15.18
C PRO A 80 -13.57 -10.02 15.25
N VAL A 81 -12.48 -10.79 15.39
CA VAL A 81 -11.11 -10.27 15.42
C VAL A 81 -10.73 -9.75 14.04
N VAL A 82 -10.93 -10.57 13.00
CA VAL A 82 -10.62 -10.19 11.62
C VAL A 82 -11.45 -8.97 11.19
N GLN A 83 -12.76 -8.96 11.48
CA GLN A 83 -13.63 -7.83 11.14
C GLN A 83 -13.27 -6.55 11.90
N SER A 84 -12.88 -6.67 13.17
CA SER A 84 -12.43 -5.53 13.95
C SER A 84 -11.12 -4.97 13.41
N ALA A 85 -10.18 -5.82 13.00
CA ALA A 85 -8.93 -5.36 12.38
C ALA A 85 -9.21 -4.60 11.07
N LEU A 86 -10.03 -5.18 10.17
CA LEU A 86 -10.40 -4.53 8.91
C LEU A 86 -11.08 -3.16 9.14
N SER A 87 -12.05 -3.11 10.04
CA SER A 87 -12.79 -1.87 10.31
C SER A 87 -11.98 -0.81 11.07
N ALA A 88 -11.19 -1.21 12.07
CA ALA A 88 -10.49 -0.27 12.94
C ALA A 88 -9.13 0.20 12.37
N GLU A 89 -8.43 -0.66 11.61
CA GLU A 89 -7.07 -0.38 11.16
C GLU A 89 -7.00 -0.01 9.67
N PHE A 90 -7.96 -0.51 8.87
CA PHE A 90 -8.01 -0.25 7.43
C PHE A 90 -9.24 0.56 7.01
N GLU A 91 -10.09 0.95 7.97
CA GLU A 91 -11.37 1.62 7.71
C GLU A 91 -12.22 0.86 6.68
N GLU A 92 -12.06 -0.46 6.59
CA GLU A 92 -12.77 -1.27 5.62
C GLU A 92 -14.14 -1.66 6.14
N ALA A 93 -15.15 -1.50 5.28
CA ALA A 93 -16.50 -1.96 5.50
C ALA A 93 -16.85 -3.06 4.50
N MET A 94 -17.79 -3.91 4.87
CA MET A 94 -18.26 -4.99 4.03
C MET A 94 -19.05 -4.45 2.82
N VAL A 95 -18.61 -4.82 1.63
CA VAL A 95 -19.14 -4.38 0.34
C VAL A 95 -20.10 -5.41 -0.24
N ALA A 96 -19.71 -6.69 -0.18
CA ALA A 96 -20.49 -7.78 -0.75
C ALA A 96 -20.27 -9.09 0.00
N ARG A 97 -21.25 -9.99 -0.07
CA ARG A 97 -21.13 -11.37 0.38
C ARG A 97 -21.69 -12.30 -0.68
N ARG A 98 -20.95 -13.38 -0.95
CA ARG A 98 -21.32 -14.41 -1.90
C ARG A 98 -21.75 -15.68 -1.19
N ALA A 99 -22.53 -16.51 -1.90
CA ALA A 99 -23.04 -17.78 -1.38
C ALA A 99 -21.94 -18.83 -1.15
N ASP A 100 -20.76 -18.63 -1.73
CA ASP A 100 -19.57 -19.51 -1.55
C ASP A 100 -18.83 -19.27 -0.22
N GLY A 101 -19.33 -18.34 0.61
CA GLY A 101 -18.76 -17.97 1.90
C GLY A 101 -17.72 -16.86 1.80
N THR A 102 -17.42 -16.33 0.61
CA THR A 102 -16.50 -15.20 0.47
C THR A 102 -17.20 -13.87 0.75
N GLN A 103 -16.46 -12.94 1.32
CA GLN A 103 -16.92 -11.59 1.65
C GLN A 103 -15.90 -10.58 1.13
N LEU A 104 -16.37 -9.54 0.46
CA LEU A 104 -15.54 -8.43 0.02
C LEU A 104 -15.69 -7.28 1.02
N TRP A 105 -14.56 -6.73 1.43
CA TRP A 105 -14.43 -5.55 2.26
C TRP A 105 -13.64 -4.48 1.51
N GLY A 106 -13.92 -3.20 1.77
CA GLY A 106 -13.27 -2.10 1.07
C GLY A 106 -13.35 -0.78 1.84
N SER A 107 -12.41 0.11 1.55
CA SER A 107 -12.27 1.43 2.17
C SER A 107 -12.05 2.50 1.11
N ASP A 108 -12.94 3.49 1.01
CA ASP A 108 -12.73 4.68 0.18
C ASP A 108 -11.58 5.54 0.69
N THR A 109 -11.45 5.65 2.02
CA THR A 109 -10.40 6.44 2.66
C THR A 109 -9.02 5.89 2.34
N MET A 110 -8.84 4.57 2.47
CA MET A 110 -7.56 3.89 2.28
C MET A 110 -7.33 3.47 0.82
N GLY A 111 -8.40 3.39 0.02
CA GLY A 111 -8.38 2.87 -1.34
C GLY A 111 -8.04 1.37 -1.40
N THR A 112 -8.25 0.63 -0.30
CA THR A 112 -7.93 -0.80 -0.16
C THR A 112 -9.18 -1.67 -0.26
N TRP A 113 -8.97 -2.93 -0.61
CA TRP A 113 -10.01 -3.95 -0.51
C TRP A 113 -9.41 -5.27 -0.04
N THR A 114 -10.25 -6.07 0.61
CA THR A 114 -9.88 -7.38 1.18
C THR A 114 -10.97 -8.41 0.89
N VAL A 115 -10.58 -9.64 0.60
CA VAL A 115 -11.50 -10.78 0.50
C VAL A 115 -11.30 -11.70 1.70
N LEU A 116 -12.37 -11.90 2.45
CA LEU A 116 -12.46 -12.89 3.51
C LEU A 116 -13.08 -14.19 3.00
N LEU A 117 -12.65 -15.32 3.53
CA LEU A 117 -13.35 -16.60 3.48
C LEU A 117 -13.95 -16.91 4.84
N GLU A 118 -15.27 -17.10 4.90
CA GLU A 118 -15.96 -17.62 6.09
C GLU A 118 -15.83 -19.14 6.20
N ARG A 119 -15.62 -19.64 7.42
CA ARG A 119 -15.51 -21.06 7.73
C ARG A 119 -16.58 -21.50 8.74
N ALA A 120 -16.85 -22.80 8.78
CA ALA A 120 -17.90 -23.38 9.62
C ALA A 120 -17.59 -23.34 11.13
N ASP A 121 -16.33 -23.10 11.51
CA ASP A 121 -15.84 -23.01 12.89
C ASP A 121 -15.88 -21.57 13.46
N ALA A 122 -16.69 -20.69 12.87
CA ALA A 122 -16.84 -19.27 13.24
C ALA A 122 -15.55 -18.43 13.11
N THR A 123 -14.63 -18.88 12.25
CA THR A 123 -13.42 -18.13 11.90
C THR A 123 -13.51 -17.57 10.49
N GLN A 124 -12.69 -16.58 10.21
CA GLN A 124 -12.53 -15.99 8.89
C GLN A 124 -11.06 -15.96 8.51
N CYS A 125 -10.79 -16.15 7.22
CA CYS A 125 -9.45 -16.08 6.67
C CYS A 125 -9.33 -14.93 5.68
N VAL A 126 -8.31 -14.08 5.81
CA VAL A 126 -7.92 -13.13 4.75
C VAL A 126 -7.27 -13.93 3.62
N ILE A 127 -7.96 -14.07 2.49
CA ILE A 127 -7.49 -14.89 1.36
C ILE A 127 -6.91 -14.07 0.20
N ALA A 128 -7.23 -12.78 0.15
CA ALA A 128 -6.70 -11.85 -0.82
C ALA A 128 -6.89 -10.41 -0.36
N SER A 129 -6.07 -9.50 -0.89
CA SER A 129 -6.22 -8.06 -0.70
C SER A 129 -5.67 -7.29 -1.88
N GLY A 130 -5.96 -6.00 -1.93
CA GLY A 130 -5.54 -5.14 -3.01
C GLY A 130 -5.79 -3.67 -2.78
N ILE A 131 -5.62 -2.91 -3.86
CA ILE A 131 -5.77 -1.46 -3.90
C ILE A 131 -6.61 -1.03 -5.10
N GLY A 132 -7.04 0.22 -5.08
CA GLY A 132 -7.92 0.81 -6.08
C GLY A 132 -9.41 0.61 -5.79
N TYR A 133 -9.77 0.30 -4.54
CA TYR A 133 -11.17 0.35 -4.12
C TYR A 133 -11.67 1.80 -4.16
N ARG A 134 -12.93 1.94 -4.56
CA ARG A 134 -13.75 3.12 -4.35
C ARG A 134 -15.21 2.72 -4.50
N ASP A 135 -16.10 3.47 -3.88
CA ASP A 135 -17.53 3.25 -3.99
C ASP A 135 -17.99 3.27 -5.45
N GLY A 136 -18.87 2.31 -5.76
CA GLY A 136 -19.36 2.07 -7.13
C GLY A 136 -18.41 1.27 -8.02
N VAL A 137 -17.22 0.84 -7.55
CA VAL A 137 -16.45 -0.18 -8.27
C VAL A 137 -17.22 -1.50 -8.25
N ASP A 138 -17.26 -2.20 -9.39
CA ASP A 138 -17.91 -3.51 -9.47
C ASP A 138 -17.16 -4.54 -8.59
N PRO A 139 -17.81 -5.14 -7.59
CA PRO A 139 -17.21 -6.21 -6.79
C PRO A 139 -16.64 -7.34 -7.65
N GLY A 140 -17.32 -7.71 -8.76
CA GLY A 140 -16.86 -8.75 -9.67
C GLY A 140 -15.46 -8.47 -10.24
N ALA A 141 -15.19 -7.20 -10.57
CA ALA A 141 -13.88 -6.77 -11.07
C ALA A 141 -12.76 -6.91 -10.02
N LEU A 142 -13.06 -6.76 -8.73
CA LEU A 142 -12.10 -6.97 -7.64
C LEU A 142 -11.80 -8.47 -7.46
N TYR A 143 -12.83 -9.30 -7.38
CA TYR A 143 -12.68 -10.76 -7.31
C TYR A 143 -11.93 -11.34 -8.51
N ALA A 144 -12.16 -10.82 -9.72
CA ALA A 144 -11.44 -11.25 -10.91
C ALA A 144 -9.92 -11.02 -10.83
N ARG A 145 -9.46 -10.00 -10.07
CA ARG A 145 -8.01 -9.76 -9.88
C ARG A 145 -7.29 -10.88 -9.17
N VAL A 146 -8.03 -11.68 -8.40
CA VAL A 146 -7.49 -12.79 -7.60
C VAL A 146 -7.99 -14.14 -8.11
N GLY A 147 -8.55 -14.19 -9.32
CA GLY A 147 -9.01 -15.43 -9.95
C GLY A 147 -10.30 -15.99 -9.36
N LEU A 148 -11.11 -15.16 -8.70
CA LEU A 148 -12.41 -15.52 -8.09
C LEU A 148 -13.60 -14.91 -8.86
N GLY A 149 -13.38 -14.47 -10.10
CA GLY A 149 -14.38 -13.81 -10.95
C GLY A 149 -15.52 -14.72 -11.40
#